data_AF-A0A9X8M824-F1
#
_entry.id   AF-A0A9X8M824-F1
#
_cell.length_a   1.000
_cell.length_b   1.000
_cell.length_c   1.000
_cell.angle_alpha   90.00
_cell.angle_beta   90.00
_cell.angle_gamma   90.00
#
_symmetry.space_group_name_H-M   'P 1'
#
loop_
_entity.id
_entity.type
_entity.pdbx_description
1 polymer ?
#
loop_
_entity_poly.entity_id
_entity_poly.type
_entity_poly.pdbx_seq_one_letter_code
_entity_poly.pdbx_strand_id
1 'polypeptide(L)'
;DLKGQVMFSEYDLEMFKRLLLIKAEPGRTIEESCRLVGEEFGILDKNQVITDISYENEGYNQAIEELKELILMQNNKIDELTIKLNEQSNQTKVIETSVGDRDQQLVRLMKEMLEVKRMVAASEKKKWWIFWK
;
A
#
# COMPACT_ATOMS: atom_id res chain seq x y z
N ASP A 1 -16.76 31.10 7.01
CA ASP A 1 -17.23 30.98 5.63
C ASP A 1 -16.34 31.77 4.71
N LEU A 2 -15.55 31.09 3.87
CA LEU A 2 -14.60 31.67 2.90
C LEU A 2 -15.13 31.58 1.46
N LYS A 3 -16.43 31.35 1.29
CA LYS A 3 -17.06 31.21 -0.03
C LYS A 3 -17.18 32.60 -0.67
N GLY A 4 -16.27 32.91 -1.59
CA GLY A 4 -16.28 34.12 -2.40
C GLY A 4 -14.97 34.92 -2.43
N GLN A 5 -13.94 34.51 -1.69
CA GLN A 5 -12.63 35.18 -1.75
C GLN A 5 -11.75 34.55 -2.82
N VAL A 6 -11.30 35.39 -3.77
CA VAL A 6 -10.26 35.02 -4.73
C VAL A 6 -8.92 35.14 -4.01
N MET A 7 -8.25 34.01 -3.82
CA MET A 7 -6.92 33.95 -3.25
C MET A 7 -5.91 33.89 -4.39
N PHE A 8 -4.95 34.80 -4.39
CA PHE A 8 -3.86 34.80 -5.35
C PHE A 8 -2.67 34.04 -4.76
N SER A 9 -2.12 33.14 -5.55
CA SER A 9 -0.88 32.44 -5.25
C SER A 9 0.33 33.35 -5.49
N GLU A 10 1.49 32.93 -5.00
CA GLU A 10 2.77 33.62 -5.27
C GLU A 10 3.08 33.69 -6.77
N TYR A 11 2.66 32.67 -7.52
CA TYR A 11 2.75 32.63 -8.97
C TYR A 11 1.90 33.72 -9.64
N ASP A 12 0.66 33.91 -9.18
CA ASP A 12 -0.21 34.98 -9.69
C ASP A 12 0.36 36.37 -9.41
N LEU A 13 0.95 36.56 -8.22
CA LEU A 13 1.62 37.81 -7.86
C LEU A 13 2.81 38.11 -8.76
N GLU A 14 3.62 37.10 -9.09
CA GLU A 14 4.79 37.28 -9.96
C GLU A 14 4.39 37.63 -11.39
N MET A 15 3.33 36.99 -11.90
CA MET A 15 2.74 37.31 -13.20
C MET A 15 2.25 38.77 -13.25
N PHE A 16 1.58 39.26 -12.20
CA PHE A 16 1.13 40.65 -12.15
C PHE A 16 2.28 41.65 -12.05
N LYS A 17 3.36 41.35 -11.32
CA LYS A 17 4.56 42.20 -11.30
C LYS A 17 5.18 42.29 -12.67
N ARG A 18 5.29 41.18 -13.39
CA ARG A 18 5.83 41.15 -14.75
C ARG A 18 4.97 41.98 -15.71
N LEU A 19 3.64 41.87 -15.60
CA LEU A 19 2.71 42.67 -16.39
C LEU A 19 2.86 44.17 -16.12
N LEU A 20 3.02 44.57 -14.86
CA LEU A 20 3.26 45.97 -14.49
C LEU A 20 4.55 46.52 -15.10
N LEU A 21 5.63 45.74 -15.07
CA LEU A 21 6.91 46.13 -15.68
C LEU A 21 6.79 46.33 -17.19
N ILE A 22 6.13 45.39 -17.86
CA ILE A 22 5.95 45.44 -19.31
C ILE A 22 5.04 46.60 -19.73
N LYS A 23 3.97 46.87 -18.97
CA LYS A 23 3.05 47.98 -19.27
C LYS A 23 3.70 49.37 -19.09
N ALA A 24 4.72 49.46 -18.23
CA ALA A 24 5.45 50.69 -17.97
C ALA A 24 6.31 51.14 -19.17
N GLU A 25 6.54 50.27 -20.16
CA GLU A 25 7.21 50.63 -21.40
C GLU A 25 6.34 51.59 -22.27
N PRO A 26 6.90 52.71 -22.74
CA PRO A 26 6.15 53.70 -23.51
C PRO A 26 5.74 53.15 -24.88
N GLY A 27 4.45 53.28 -25.21
CA GLY A 27 3.89 52.85 -26.50
C GLY A 27 3.26 51.46 -26.51
N ARG A 28 3.36 50.69 -25.41
CA ARG A 28 2.77 49.34 -25.35
C ARG A 28 1.32 49.36 -24.86
N THR A 29 0.44 48.65 -25.58
CA THR A 29 -0.96 48.48 -25.19
C THR A 29 -1.10 47.44 -24.07
N ILE A 30 -2.18 47.50 -23.29
CA ILE A 30 -2.44 46.52 -22.23
C ILE A 30 -2.65 45.11 -22.80
N GLU A 31 -3.31 45.01 -23.95
CA GLU A 31 -3.58 43.74 -24.62
C GLU A 31 -2.29 43.04 -25.06
N GLU A 32 -1.37 43.78 -25.69
CA GLU A 32 -0.06 43.26 -26.08
C GLU A 32 0.79 42.88 -24.87
N SER A 33 0.70 43.66 -23.79
CA SER A 33 1.38 43.35 -22.53
C SER A 33 0.85 42.04 -21.90
N CYS A 34 -0.47 41.85 -21.89
CA CYS A 34 -1.11 40.63 -21.39
C CYS A 34 -0.77 39.41 -22.24
N ARG A 35 -0.73 39.56 -23.57
CA ARG A 35 -0.34 38.48 -24.48
C ARG A 35 1.09 38.01 -24.21
N LEU A 36 2.03 38.94 -24.10
CA LEU A 36 3.45 38.62 -23.85
C LEU A 36 3.66 37.95 -22.49
N VAL A 37 3.03 38.46 -21.43
CA VAL A 37 3.11 37.81 -20.11
C VAL A 37 2.41 36.45 -20.14
N GLY A 38 1.29 36.32 -20.85
CA GLY A 38 0.61 35.05 -21.05
C GLY A 38 1.53 34.02 -21.72
N GLU A 39 2.21 34.39 -22.79
CA GLU A 39 3.20 33.55 -23.48
C GLU A 39 4.38 33.19 -22.56
N GLU A 40 4.97 34.16 -21.84
CA GLU A 40 6.07 33.94 -20.88
C GLU A 40 5.70 32.94 -19.76
N PHE A 41 4.43 32.94 -19.34
CA PHE A 41 3.92 32.10 -18.26
C PHE A 41 3.17 30.85 -18.76
N GLY A 42 3.18 30.58 -20.07
CA GLY A 42 2.60 29.37 -20.67
C GLY A 42 1.07 29.36 -20.76
N ILE A 43 0.42 30.52 -20.66
CA ILE A 43 -1.01 30.70 -20.85
C ILE A 43 -1.27 30.88 -22.36
N LEU A 44 -1.52 29.77 -23.05
CA LEU A 44 -1.86 29.80 -24.48
C LEU A 44 -3.23 30.45 -24.71
N ASP A 45 -3.26 31.39 -25.67
CA ASP A 45 -4.50 31.88 -26.25
C ASP A 45 -5.25 30.73 -26.90
N LYS A 46 -6.46 30.44 -26.41
CA LYS A 46 -7.31 29.33 -26.89
C LYS A 46 -7.75 29.51 -28.35
N ASN A 47 -7.46 30.65 -28.97
CA ASN A 47 -7.82 31.00 -30.34
C ASN A 47 -6.67 30.88 -31.36
N GLN A 48 -5.45 30.52 -30.97
CA GLN A 48 -4.41 30.22 -31.95
C GLN A 48 -4.53 28.78 -32.45
N VAL A 49 -4.77 28.65 -33.76
CA VAL A 49 -4.60 27.40 -34.51
C VAL A 49 -3.16 26.94 -34.30
N ILE A 50 -3.00 25.83 -33.58
CA ILE A 50 -1.72 25.21 -33.28
C ILE A 50 -1.14 24.66 -34.59
N THR A 51 -0.31 25.45 -35.26
CA THR A 51 0.71 24.94 -36.18
C THR A 51 2.05 25.25 -35.53
N ASP A 52 2.68 24.19 -35.01
CA ASP A 52 4.01 24.11 -34.39
C ASP A 52 3.96 23.75 -32.89
N ILE A 53 3.70 22.47 -32.64
CA ILE A 53 4.10 21.82 -31.40
C ILE A 53 5.61 21.60 -31.49
N SER A 54 6.37 22.57 -30.99
CA SER A 54 7.79 22.42 -30.70
C SER A 54 7.97 21.51 -29.49
N TYR A 55 8.99 20.66 -29.56
CA TYR A 55 9.28 19.53 -28.69
C TYR A 55 9.75 19.95 -27.29
N GLU A 56 8.91 19.78 -26.26
CA GLU A 56 9.32 19.74 -24.83
C GLU A 56 8.54 18.67 -24.03
N ASN A 57 8.27 17.50 -24.63
CA ASN A 57 7.46 16.45 -23.98
C ASN A 57 8.22 15.14 -23.70
N GLU A 58 9.53 15.09 -23.94
CA GLU A 58 10.34 13.88 -23.75
C GLU A 58 10.56 13.54 -22.27
N GLY A 59 10.82 14.54 -21.42
CA GLY A 59 11.08 14.33 -19.99
C GLY A 59 9.87 13.80 -19.23
N TYR A 60 8.66 14.30 -19.54
CA TYR A 60 7.43 13.80 -18.93
C TYR A 60 7.10 12.37 -19.37
N ASN A 61 7.33 12.04 -20.64
CA ASN A 61 7.14 10.68 -21.14
C ASN A 61 8.09 9.68 -20.48
N GLN A 62 9.35 10.05 -20.26
CA GLN A 62 10.30 9.18 -19.57
C GLN A 62 9.90 8.94 -18.11
N ALA A 63 9.53 10.00 -17.37
CA ALA A 63 9.08 9.86 -15.98
C ALA A 63 7.80 9.01 -15.86
N ILE A 64 6.88 9.14 -16.82
CA ILE A 64 5.65 8.32 -16.87
C ILE A 64 6.01 6.84 -17.10
N GLU A 65 6.97 6.54 -17.95
CA GLU A 65 7.35 5.16 -18.24
C GLU A 65 8.07 4.50 -17.06
N GLU A 66 8.98 5.23 -16.40
CA GLU A 66 9.63 4.80 -15.16
C GLU A 66 8.60 4.52 -14.04
N LEU A 67 7.57 5.37 -13.91
CA LEU A 67 6.49 5.15 -12.95
C LEU A 67 5.67 3.89 -13.26
N LYS A 68 5.38 3.62 -14.54
CA LYS A 68 4.69 2.38 -14.94
C LYS A 68 5.51 1.14 -14.61
N GLU A 69 6.82 1.17 -14.86
CA GLU A 69 7.72 0.06 -14.50
C GLU A 69 7.76 -0.17 -12.98
N LEU A 70 7.82 0.90 -12.18
CA LEU A 70 7.75 0.80 -10.72
C LEU A 70 6.43 0.21 -10.24
N ILE A 71 5.30 0.62 -10.82
CA ILE A 71 3.98 0.05 -10.50
C ILE A 71 3.94 -1.44 -10.85
N LEU A 72 4.47 -1.84 -12.00
CA LEU A 72 4.51 -3.24 -12.42
C LEU A 72 5.37 -4.09 -11.47
N MET A 73 6.54 -3.59 -11.07
CA MET A 73 7.39 -4.24 -10.07
C MET A 73 6.69 -4.37 -8.71
N GLN A 74 5.99 -3.32 -8.27
CA GLN A 74 5.22 -3.36 -7.01
C GLN A 74 4.10 -4.40 -7.06
N ASN A 75 3.34 -4.48 -8.16
CA ASN A 75 2.28 -5.48 -8.32
C ASN A 75 2.86 -6.90 -8.27
N ASN A 76 3.94 -7.16 -9.00
CA ASN A 76 4.61 -8.46 -8.95
C ASN A 76 5.09 -8.82 -7.54
N LYS A 77 5.56 -7.83 -6.77
CA LYS A 77 6.00 -8.04 -5.39
C LYS A 77 4.83 -8.33 -4.45
N ILE A 78 3.70 -7.65 -4.65
CA ILE A 78 2.46 -7.89 -3.91
C ILE A 78 1.97 -9.33 -4.17
N ASP A 79 2.00 -9.78 -5.41
CA ASP A 79 1.60 -11.15 -5.76
C ASP A 79 2.51 -12.20 -5.10
N GLU A 80 3.84 -12.00 -5.15
CA GLU A 80 4.81 -12.88 -4.50
C GLU A 80 4.59 -12.96 -2.97
N LEU A 81 4.35 -11.81 -2.33
CA LEU A 81 4.08 -11.74 -0.89
C LEU A 81 2.75 -12.40 -0.54
N THR A 82 1.73 -12.25 -1.38
CA THR A 82 0.42 -12.88 -1.20
C THR A 82 0.53 -14.40 -1.26
N ILE A 83 1.31 -14.93 -2.21
CA ILE A 83 1.59 -16.37 -2.31
C ILE A 83 2.28 -16.87 -1.04
N LYS A 84 3.36 -16.20 -0.60
CA LYS A 84 4.11 -16.57 0.62
C LYS A 84 3.23 -16.56 1.87
N LEU A 85 2.36 -15.56 2.00
CA LEU A 85 1.44 -15.45 3.14
C LEU A 85 0.44 -16.61 3.14
N ASN A 86 -0.09 -16.99 1.97
CA ASN A 86 -1.01 -18.11 1.84
C ASN A 86 -0.33 -19.44 2.17
N GLU A 87 0.90 -19.65 1.70
CA GLU A 87 1.72 -20.83 2.05
C GLU A 87 1.95 -20.93 3.56
N GLN A 88 2.32 -19.83 4.21
CA GLN A 88 2.51 -19.79 5.66
C GLN A 88 1.21 -20.07 6.44
N SER A 89 0.09 -19.51 5.97
CA SER A 89 -1.23 -19.76 6.56
C SER A 89 -1.61 -21.24 6.47
N ASN A 90 -1.37 -21.87 5.32
CA ASN A 90 -1.64 -23.30 5.13
C ASN A 90 -0.73 -24.18 5.99
N GLN A 91 0.57 -23.85 6.10
CA GLN A 91 1.48 -24.56 7.00
C GLN A 91 1.02 -24.46 8.47
N THR A 92 0.58 -23.28 8.90
CA THR A 92 0.09 -23.06 10.27
C THR A 92 -1.13 -23.94 10.55
N LYS A 93 -2.09 -24.00 9.63
CA LYS A 93 -3.26 -24.89 9.75
C LYS A 93 -2.87 -26.37 9.87
N VAL A 94 -1.92 -26.83 9.04
CA VAL A 94 -1.44 -28.23 9.11
C VAL A 94 -0.77 -28.53 10.45
N ILE A 95 0.02 -27.59 10.96
CA ILE A 95 0.66 -27.72 12.27
C ILE A 95 -0.41 -27.78 13.38
N GLU A 96 -1.40 -26.88 13.37
CA GLU A 96 -2.48 -26.88 14.34
C GLU A 96 -3.28 -28.19 14.33
N THR A 97 -3.64 -28.71 13.15
CA THR A 97 -4.32 -30.00 13.04
C THR A 97 -3.46 -31.15 13.54
N SER A 98 -2.17 -31.16 13.19
CA SER A 98 -1.24 -32.21 13.63
C SER A 98 -0.99 -32.19 15.13
N VAL A 99 -0.90 -31.00 15.74
CA VAL A 99 -0.78 -30.84 17.19
C VAL A 99 -2.06 -31.34 17.86
N GLY A 100 -3.24 -30.95 17.38
CA GLY A 100 -4.53 -31.41 17.90
C GLY A 100 -4.68 -32.93 17.86
N ASP A 101 -4.30 -33.57 16.75
CA ASP A 101 -4.35 -35.03 16.60
C ASP A 101 -3.42 -35.74 17.58
N ARG A 102 -2.20 -35.23 17.76
CA ARG A 102 -1.25 -35.79 18.74
C ARG A 102 -1.77 -35.67 20.17
N ASP A 103 -2.32 -34.53 20.53
CA ASP A 103 -2.89 -34.31 21.87
C ASP A 103 -4.09 -35.23 22.13
N GLN A 104 -4.95 -35.43 21.13
CA GLN A 104 -6.04 -36.41 21.23
C GLN A 104 -5.53 -37.84 21.42
N GLN A 105 -4.51 -38.25 20.67
CA GLN A 105 -3.90 -39.57 20.82
C GLN A 105 -3.26 -39.75 22.20
N LEU A 106 -2.56 -38.73 22.70
CA LEU A 106 -1.97 -38.73 24.04
C LEU A 106 -3.03 -38.91 25.12
N VAL A 107 -4.13 -38.15 25.05
CA VAL A 107 -5.24 -38.26 26.01
C VAL A 107 -5.88 -39.65 25.97
N ARG A 108 -6.05 -40.25 24.78
CA ARG A 108 -6.57 -41.63 24.66
C ARG A 108 -5.64 -42.64 25.33
N LEU A 109 -4.35 -42.59 25.03
CA LEU A 109 -3.34 -43.47 25.64
C LEU A 109 -3.30 -43.34 27.17
N MET A 110 -3.42 -42.11 27.70
CA MET A 110 -3.48 -41.89 29.14
C MET A 110 -4.72 -42.54 29.78
N LYS A 111 -5.89 -42.47 29.12
CA LYS A 111 -7.11 -43.13 29.60
C LYS A 111 -6.97 -44.65 29.59
N GLU A 112 -6.47 -45.22 28.50
CA GLU A 112 -6.22 -46.66 28.39
C GLU A 112 -5.25 -47.14 29.49
N MET A 113 -4.17 -46.40 29.73
CA MET A 113 -3.21 -46.73 30.79
C MET A 113 -3.84 -46.66 32.19
N LEU A 114 -4.72 -45.69 32.43
CA LEU A 114 -5.47 -45.60 33.69
C LEU A 114 -6.44 -46.77 33.87
N GLU A 115 -7.12 -47.19 32.81
CA GLU A 115 -7.99 -48.37 32.83
C GLU A 115 -7.21 -49.64 33.13
N VAL A 116 -6.06 -49.84 32.47
CA VAL A 116 -5.16 -50.97 32.75
C VAL A 116 -4.69 -50.95 34.20
N LYS A 117 -4.25 -49.79 34.71
CA LYS A 117 -3.86 -49.66 36.13
C LYS A 117 -5.01 -50.01 37.08
N ARG A 118 -6.25 -49.60 36.76
CA ARG A 118 -7.44 -49.96 37.55
C ARG A 118 -7.72 -51.46 37.50
N MET A 119 -7.61 -52.10 36.34
CA MET A 119 -7.78 -53.54 36.20
C MET A 119 -6.72 -54.33 36.98
N VAL A 120 -5.46 -53.91 36.93
CA VAL A 120 -4.36 -54.51 37.69
C VAL A 120 -4.56 -54.33 39.20
N ALA A 121 -4.95 -53.14 39.66
CA ALA A 121 -5.24 -52.91 41.07
C ALA A 121 -6.46 -53.72 41.55
N ALA A 122 -7.48 -53.91 40.70
CA ALA A 122 -8.65 -54.73 41.01
C ALA A 122 -8.33 -56.24 41.03
N SER A 123 -7.36 -56.69 40.21
CA SER A 123 -6.91 -58.09 40.19
C SER A 123 -5.94 -58.40 41.33
N GLU A 124 -5.09 -57.45 41.72
CA GLU A 124 -4.27 -57.51 42.94
C GLU A 124 -5.12 -57.28 44.20
N LYS A 125 -5.98 -58.24 44.54
CA LYS A 125 -6.57 -58.31 45.88
C LYS A 125 -5.50 -58.72 46.88
N LYS A 126 -4.59 -57.81 47.26
CA LYS A 126 -3.73 -57.99 48.42
C LYS A 126 -4.61 -58.04 49.66
N LYS A 127 -4.77 -59.26 50.17
CA LYS A 127 -5.47 -59.51 51.42
C LYS A 127 -4.65 -58.86 52.53
N TRP A 128 -5.21 -57.84 53.19
CA TRP A 128 -4.52 -57.02 54.18
C TRP A 128 -3.89 -57.80 55.34
N TRP A 129 -4.38 -59.00 55.62
CA TRP A 129 -3.84 -59.93 56.62
C TRP A 129 -2.49 -60.59 56.23
N ILE A 130 -2.04 -60.47 54.97
CA ILE A 130 -0.73 -61.03 54.53
C ILE A 130 0.44 -60.17 55.03
N PHE A 131 0.21 -58.89 55.35
CA PHE A 131 1.24 -57.98 55.85
C PHE A 131 1.59 -58.15 57.34
N TRP A 132 0.81 -58.94 58.09
CA TRP A 132 1.01 -59.15 59.54
C TRP A 132 1.39 -60.61 59.87
N LYS A 133 2.15 -61.25 58.98
CA LYS A 133 2.75 -62.57 59.20
C LYS A 133 4.27 -62.46 59.11
#